data_AF-W4KNJ6-F1
#
_entry.id   AF-W4KNJ6-F1
#
_cell.length_a   1.000
_cell.length_b   1.000
_cell.length_c   1.000
_cell.angle_alpha   90.00
_cell.angle_beta   90.00
_cell.angle_gamma   90.00
#
_symmetry.space_group_name_H-M   'P 1'
#
loop_
_entity.id
_entity.type
_entity.pdbx_description
1 polymer ?
#
loop_
_entity_poly.entity_id
_entity_poly.type
_entity_poly.pdbx_seq_one_letter_code
_entity_poly.pdbx_strand_id
1 'polypeptide(L)'
;MSSRLLTFPPELLLYILSFLDIPDLAAIACVSDYLALLATDPILQRTRLLVVAPSRVSHSLFALGVHGDPLRPTVADLVHRGVMKGLNIESRWRHGLYFYSSLSVINYESSVRLLRRRASNVLSSHLRRLPNTLQTLKASHVLPDVEMSSPTVSRSLLPVMRKLKWSIRRDSLAKMIRSKSHMYLTGKGDQSPGGIARWIEDRTPILAGECERVRLAVCPAVKKMVDLFEHMGEDN
;
A
#
# COMPACT_ATOMS: atom_id res chain seq x y z
N MET A 1 -33.02 33.66 33.64
CA MET A 1 -33.30 32.37 32.96
C MET A 1 -33.21 31.27 34.01
N SER A 2 -34.36 30.70 34.38
CA SER A 2 -34.49 29.78 35.51
C SER A 2 -33.68 28.51 35.28
N SER A 3 -32.62 28.35 36.05
CA SER A 3 -31.68 27.23 36.01
C SER A 3 -32.37 25.96 36.53
N ARG A 4 -33.04 25.23 35.64
CA ARG A 4 -33.62 23.88 35.88
C ARG A 4 -32.59 22.85 36.41
N LEU A 5 -31.30 23.18 36.38
CA LEU A 5 -30.25 22.38 36.99
C LEU A 5 -30.19 22.55 38.52
N LEU A 6 -30.59 23.71 39.06
CA LEU A 6 -30.62 23.97 40.51
C LEU A 6 -31.82 23.33 41.22
N THR A 7 -32.77 22.77 40.45
CA THR A 7 -33.90 22.02 41.01
C THR A 7 -33.57 20.54 41.26
N PHE A 8 -32.37 20.08 40.85
CA PHE A 8 -31.95 18.72 41.15
C PHE A 8 -31.54 18.59 42.61
N PRO A 9 -31.78 17.43 43.24
CA PRO A 9 -31.19 17.08 44.52
C PRO A 9 -29.66 17.22 44.50
N PRO A 10 -29.04 17.73 45.57
CA PRO A 10 -27.60 17.95 45.65
C PRO A 10 -26.79 16.67 45.46
N GLU A 11 -27.34 15.51 45.81
CA GLU A 11 -26.70 14.20 45.64
C GLU A 11 -26.52 13.85 44.16
N LEU A 12 -27.53 14.15 43.33
CA LEU A 12 -27.45 13.92 41.89
C LEU A 12 -26.45 14.88 41.25
N LEU A 13 -26.42 16.14 41.70
CA LEU A 13 -25.43 17.11 41.25
C LEU A 13 -24.01 16.68 41.63
N LEU A 14 -23.78 16.24 42.86
CA LEU A 14 -22.48 15.71 43.31
C LEU A 14 -22.06 14.48 42.50
N TYR A 15 -23.00 13.57 42.20
CA TYR A 15 -22.73 12.42 41.35
C TYR A 15 -22.31 12.86 39.93
N ILE A 16 -23.01 13.82 39.32
CA ILE A 16 -22.64 14.35 37.99
C ILE A 16 -21.27 15.03 38.04
N LEU A 17 -21.03 15.88 39.05
CA LEU A 17 -19.76 16.58 39.24
C LEU A 17 -18.57 15.64 39.48
N SER A 18 -18.82 14.41 39.94
CA SER A 18 -17.77 13.39 40.14
C SER A 18 -17.12 12.95 38.83
N PHE A 19 -17.84 13.07 37.70
CA PHE A 19 -17.34 12.72 36.36
C PHE A 19 -16.75 13.89 35.57
N LEU A 20 -16.74 15.10 36.09
CA LEU A 20 -16.14 16.24 35.38
C LEU A 20 -14.63 16.28 35.62
N ASP A 21 -13.82 16.96 34.79
CA ASP A 21 -12.40 17.18 35.12
C ASP A 21 -12.21 18.40 36.04
N ILE A 22 -11.02 18.54 36.64
CA ILE A 22 -10.69 19.67 37.52
C ILE A 22 -10.89 21.03 36.83
N PRO A 23 -10.42 21.24 35.58
CA PRO A 23 -10.71 22.50 34.86
C PRO A 23 -12.21 22.73 34.65
N ASP A 24 -12.99 21.68 34.40
CA ASP A 24 -14.44 21.82 34.19
C ASP A 24 -15.16 22.19 35.49
N LEU A 25 -14.74 21.61 36.62
CA LEU A 25 -15.24 22.02 37.94
C LEU A 25 -14.91 23.48 38.25
N ALA A 26 -13.70 23.93 37.91
CA ALA A 26 -13.31 25.33 38.08
C ALA A 26 -14.17 26.26 37.21
N ALA A 27 -14.45 25.87 35.97
CA ALA A 27 -15.33 26.63 35.09
C ALA A 27 -16.77 26.69 35.62
N ILE A 28 -17.30 25.57 36.14
CA ILE A 28 -18.65 25.50 36.72
C ILE A 28 -18.77 26.31 38.01
N ALA A 29 -17.72 26.33 38.83
CA ALA A 29 -17.67 27.14 40.04
C ALA A 29 -17.80 28.64 39.74
N CYS A 30 -17.35 29.12 38.57
CA CYS A 30 -17.50 30.51 38.16
C CYS A 30 -18.94 30.88 37.72
N VAL A 31 -19.81 29.90 37.45
CA VAL A 31 -21.15 30.13 36.91
C VAL A 31 -22.18 30.40 38.01
N SER A 32 -22.01 29.79 39.19
CA SER A 32 -22.95 29.92 40.31
C SER A 32 -22.29 29.61 41.64
N ASP A 33 -22.54 30.44 42.65
CA ASP A 33 -22.04 30.24 44.02
C ASP A 33 -22.47 28.90 44.62
N TYR A 34 -23.70 28.44 44.31
CA TYR A 34 -24.20 27.15 44.77
C TYR A 34 -23.39 25.98 44.17
N LEU A 35 -23.05 26.06 42.88
CA LEU A 35 -22.21 25.06 42.23
C LEU A 35 -20.74 25.17 42.67
N ALA A 36 -20.27 26.36 43.04
CA ALA A 36 -18.96 26.55 43.63
C ALA A 36 -18.83 25.82 44.98
N LEU A 37 -19.87 25.88 45.83
CA LEU A 37 -19.93 25.13 47.08
C LEU A 37 -19.91 23.61 46.85
N LEU A 38 -20.68 23.11 45.88
CA LEU A 38 -20.68 21.69 45.55
C LEU A 38 -19.37 21.23 44.89
N ALA A 39 -18.74 22.05 44.05
CA ALA A 39 -17.46 21.74 43.40
C ALA A 39 -16.30 21.68 44.39
N THR A 40 -16.39 22.40 45.51
CA THR A 40 -15.41 22.42 46.60
C THR A 40 -15.69 21.38 47.70
N ASP A 41 -16.72 20.54 47.54
CA ASP A 41 -17.09 19.52 48.51
C ASP A 41 -15.93 18.50 48.73
N PRO A 42 -15.46 18.29 49.98
CA PRO A 42 -14.41 17.33 50.28
C PRO A 42 -14.78 15.87 49.94
N ILE A 43 -16.06 15.49 49.98
CA ILE A 43 -16.52 14.15 49.63
C ILE A 43 -16.38 13.94 48.12
N LEU A 44 -16.73 14.95 47.33
CA LEU A 44 -16.50 14.96 45.89
C LEU A 44 -15.01 14.85 45.56
N GLN A 45 -14.16 15.62 46.23
CA GLN A 45 -12.71 15.55 45.99
C GLN A 45 -12.13 14.19 46.40
N ARG A 46 -12.57 13.61 47.52
CA ARG A 46 -12.14 12.29 47.98
C ARG A 46 -12.53 11.17 47.01
N THR A 47 -13.79 11.15 46.56
CA THR A 47 -14.27 10.16 45.59
C THR A 47 -13.54 10.28 44.26
N ARG A 48 -13.24 11.50 43.82
CA ARG A 48 -12.42 11.72 42.63
C ARG A 48 -11.00 11.17 42.78
N LEU A 49 -10.32 11.50 43.88
CA LEU A 49 -8.93 11.06 44.09
C LEU A 49 -8.81 9.55 44.26
N LEU A 50 -9.77 8.91 44.93
CA LEU A 50 -9.68 7.49 45.27
C LEU A 50 -10.33 6.57 44.24
N VAL A 51 -11.35 7.04 43.51
CA VAL A 51 -12.14 6.19 42.60
C VAL A 51 -12.00 6.66 41.16
N VAL A 52 -12.38 7.90 40.87
CA VAL A 52 -12.52 8.37 39.48
C VAL A 52 -11.16 8.55 38.80
N ALA A 53 -10.21 9.23 39.45
CA ALA A 53 -8.89 9.48 38.90
C ALA A 53 -8.11 8.18 38.65
N PRO A 54 -8.02 7.22 39.59
CA PRO A 54 -7.40 5.94 39.32
C PRO A 54 -8.09 5.15 38.19
N SER A 55 -9.42 5.17 38.13
CA SER A 55 -10.18 4.50 37.06
C SER A 55 -9.97 5.14 35.69
N ARG A 56 -9.82 6.47 35.61
CA ARG A 56 -9.51 7.18 34.37
C ARG A 56 -8.08 6.95 33.92
N VAL A 57 -7.15 6.92 34.87
CA VAL A 57 -5.74 6.60 34.60
C VAL A 57 -5.64 5.15 34.13
N SER A 58 -6.30 4.21 34.80
CA SER A 58 -6.29 2.81 34.36
C SER A 58 -6.92 2.64 32.98
N HIS A 59 -8.05 3.31 32.71
CA HIS A 59 -8.66 3.32 31.39
C HIS A 59 -7.71 3.92 30.34
N SER A 60 -7.11 5.09 30.59
CA SER A 60 -6.20 5.72 29.64
C SER A 60 -4.90 4.92 29.42
N LEU A 61 -4.42 4.21 30.43
CA LEU A 61 -3.17 3.45 30.34
C LEU A 61 -3.35 2.03 29.76
N PHE A 62 -4.49 1.39 30.03
CA PHE A 62 -4.69 -0.04 29.78
C PHE A 62 -5.98 -0.38 29.03
N ALA A 63 -6.88 0.57 28.75
CA ALA A 63 -8.08 0.24 27.99
C ALA A 63 -7.74 -0.06 26.52
N LEU A 64 -8.56 -0.94 25.97
CA LEU A 64 -8.54 -1.31 24.57
C LEU A 64 -9.65 -0.53 23.86
N GLY A 65 -9.36 -0.04 22.67
CA GLY A 65 -10.33 0.56 21.77
C GLY A 65 -11.30 -0.48 21.20
N VAL A 66 -12.24 -0.01 20.39
CA VAL A 66 -13.31 -0.85 19.79
C VAL A 66 -12.74 -1.99 18.93
N HIS A 67 -11.56 -1.80 18.34
CA HIS A 67 -10.87 -2.80 17.51
C HIS A 67 -9.91 -3.70 18.29
N GLY A 68 -9.85 -3.58 19.62
CA GLY A 68 -8.93 -4.32 20.47
C GLY A 68 -7.52 -3.72 20.57
N ASP A 69 -7.26 -2.61 19.88
CA ASP A 69 -5.98 -1.90 19.97
C ASP A 69 -5.86 -1.13 21.29
N PRO A 70 -4.71 -1.13 21.97
CA PRO A 70 -4.54 -0.36 23.20
C PRO A 70 -4.65 1.15 22.91
N LEU A 71 -5.41 1.87 23.74
CA LEU A 71 -5.51 3.34 23.64
C LEU A 71 -4.13 4.01 23.81
N ARG A 72 -3.28 3.41 24.65
CA ARG A 72 -1.90 3.81 24.83
C ARG A 72 -1.00 3.02 23.87
N PRO A 73 -0.22 3.69 23.00
CA PRO A 73 0.75 2.99 22.15
C PRO A 73 1.82 2.31 23.01
N THR A 74 2.17 1.08 22.65
CA THR A 74 3.25 0.33 23.30
C THR A 74 4.62 0.92 22.91
N VAL A 75 5.67 0.55 23.65
CA VAL A 75 7.05 0.93 23.29
C VAL A 75 7.40 0.44 21.88
N ALA A 76 6.95 -0.75 21.49
CA ALA A 76 7.14 -1.28 20.15
C ALA A 76 6.45 -0.40 19.08
N ASP A 77 5.22 0.04 19.35
CA ASP A 77 4.49 0.94 18.44
C ASP A 77 5.21 2.28 18.29
N LEU A 78 5.73 2.82 19.39
CA LEU A 78 6.49 4.08 19.37
C LEU A 78 7.80 3.95 18.59
N VAL A 79 8.45 2.80 18.63
CA VAL A 79 9.64 2.51 17.81
C VAL A 79 9.27 2.37 16.34
N HIS A 80 8.20 1.62 16.03
CA HIS A 80 7.74 1.41 14.66
C HIS A 80 7.29 2.72 13.99
N ARG A 81 6.59 3.59 14.73
CA ARG A 81 6.21 4.94 14.28
C ARG A 81 7.39 5.92 14.21
N GLY A 82 8.57 5.51 14.68
CA GLY A 82 9.77 6.35 14.71
C GLY A 82 9.70 7.50 15.72
N VAL A 83 8.83 7.41 16.74
CA VAL A 83 8.79 8.37 17.85
C VAL A 83 9.96 8.10 18.81
N MET A 84 10.16 6.83 19.16
CA MET A 84 11.31 6.39 19.97
C MET A 84 12.42 5.86 19.07
N LYS A 85 13.65 6.34 19.28
CA LYS A 85 14.84 6.00 18.48
C LYS A 85 16.05 5.81 19.38
N GLY A 86 16.94 4.90 18.99
CA GLY A 86 18.02 4.44 19.85
C GLY A 86 18.67 3.17 19.33
N LEU A 87 19.91 2.94 19.77
CA LEU A 87 20.67 1.76 19.42
C LEU A 87 20.16 0.54 20.23
N ASN A 88 19.78 -0.54 19.55
CA ASN A 88 19.29 -1.78 20.17
C ASN A 88 18.11 -1.55 21.15
N ILE A 89 17.14 -0.70 20.78
CA ILE A 89 16.00 -0.38 21.66
C ILE A 89 15.25 -1.63 22.11
N GLU A 90 14.99 -2.58 21.20
CA GLU A 90 14.23 -3.79 21.54
C GLU A 90 14.89 -4.59 22.65
N SER A 91 16.21 -4.76 22.57
CA SER A 91 16.98 -5.44 23.61
C SER A 91 16.94 -4.63 24.92
N ARG A 92 17.16 -3.31 24.87
CA ARG A 92 17.11 -2.47 26.07
C ARG A 92 15.76 -2.50 26.76
N TRP A 93 14.67 -2.48 25.98
CA TRP A 93 13.31 -2.56 26.48
C TRP A 93 13.05 -3.88 27.20
N ARG A 94 13.45 -5.01 26.59
CA ARG A 94 13.33 -6.34 27.21
C ARG A 94 14.10 -6.47 28.51
N HIS A 95 15.25 -5.79 28.64
CA HIS A 95 16.07 -5.77 29.85
C HIS A 95 15.66 -4.67 30.85
N GLY A 96 14.62 -3.87 30.56
CA GLY A 96 14.19 -2.77 31.44
C GLY A 96 15.22 -1.64 31.59
N LEU A 97 16.13 -1.49 30.63
CA LEU A 97 17.19 -0.48 30.67
C LEU A 97 16.67 0.89 30.23
N TYR A 98 17.23 1.94 30.80
CA TYR A 98 16.88 3.31 30.44
C TYR A 98 17.24 3.63 28.98
N PHE A 99 16.28 4.18 28.23
CA PHE A 99 16.40 4.42 26.78
C PHE A 99 17.32 5.59 26.44
N TYR A 100 17.26 6.67 27.24
CA TYR A 100 17.83 7.97 26.90
C TYR A 100 18.98 8.38 27.80
N SER A 101 19.83 7.43 28.22
CA SER A 101 21.08 7.83 28.87
C SER A 101 21.93 8.64 27.89
N SER A 102 22.71 9.61 28.38
CA SER A 102 23.56 10.45 27.55
C SER A 102 24.45 9.64 26.60
N LEU A 103 25.05 8.56 27.11
CA LEU A 103 25.83 7.60 26.33
C LEU A 103 25.00 6.87 25.27
N SER A 104 23.76 6.50 25.57
CA SER A 104 22.83 5.87 24.60
C SER A 104 22.57 6.79 23.42
N VAL A 105 22.32 8.07 23.70
CA VAL A 105 22.04 9.09 22.67
C VAL A 105 23.29 9.30 21.81
N ILE A 106 24.46 9.49 22.42
CA ILE A 106 25.73 9.67 21.70
C ILE A 106 26.02 8.45 20.80
N ASN A 107 25.86 7.23 21.32
CA ASN A 107 26.09 6.00 20.56
C ASN A 107 25.08 5.81 19.43
N TYR A 108 23.81 6.19 19.65
CA TYR A 108 22.82 6.16 18.60
C TYR A 108 23.16 7.16 17.49
N GLU A 109 23.47 8.41 17.83
CA GLU A 109 23.83 9.42 16.84
C GLU A 109 25.09 9.03 16.04
N SER A 110 26.12 8.53 16.72
CA SER A 110 27.34 8.07 16.04
C SER A 110 27.03 6.91 15.09
N SER A 111 26.20 5.95 15.52
CA SER A 111 25.76 4.84 14.66
C SER A 111 24.99 5.31 13.42
N VAL A 112 24.09 6.31 13.57
CA VAL A 112 23.34 6.88 12.44
C VAL A 112 24.28 7.60 11.47
N ARG A 113 25.26 8.36 11.97
CA ARG A 113 26.26 9.02 11.13
C ARG A 113 27.11 8.00 10.37
N LEU A 114 27.53 6.92 11.02
CA LEU A 114 28.28 5.83 10.40
C LEU A 114 27.47 5.11 9.33
N LEU A 115 26.20 4.77 9.61
CA LEU A 115 25.31 4.12 8.65
C LEU A 115 25.07 5.00 7.42
N ARG A 116 24.86 6.31 7.61
CA ARG A 116 24.73 7.26 6.49
C ARG A 116 25.99 7.32 5.65
N ARG A 117 27.16 7.39 6.28
CA ARG A 117 28.45 7.42 5.55
C ARG A 117 28.68 6.11 4.80
N ARG A 118 28.38 4.96 5.42
CA ARG A 118 28.46 3.65 4.76
C ARG A 118 27.52 3.58 3.57
N ALA A 119 26.25 3.96 3.74
CA ALA A 119 25.28 3.98 2.64
C ALA A 119 25.75 4.90 1.51
N SER A 120 26.24 6.10 1.82
CA SER A 120 26.83 7.02 0.83
C SER A 120 28.04 6.44 0.10
N ASN A 121 28.92 5.72 0.81
CA ASN A 121 30.08 5.08 0.21
C ASN A 121 29.67 3.92 -0.70
N VAL A 122 28.71 3.11 -0.27
CA VAL A 122 28.15 2.01 -1.07
C VAL A 122 27.49 2.58 -2.32
N LEU A 123 26.60 3.56 -2.17
CA LEU A 123 25.95 4.24 -3.29
C LEU A 123 26.95 4.88 -4.23
N SER A 124 27.93 5.63 -3.73
CA SER A 124 28.97 6.22 -4.59
C SER A 124 29.81 5.16 -5.30
N SER A 125 30.10 4.01 -4.66
CA SER A 125 30.80 2.90 -5.31
C SER A 125 29.95 2.27 -6.42
N HIS A 126 28.64 2.12 -6.23
CA HIS A 126 27.72 1.63 -7.25
C HIS A 126 27.53 2.65 -8.37
N LEU A 127 27.40 3.94 -8.05
CA LEU A 127 27.30 5.03 -9.02
C LEU A 127 28.57 5.18 -9.85
N ARG A 128 29.76 4.95 -9.28
CA ARG A 128 31.03 4.93 -10.04
C ARG A 128 31.18 3.69 -10.91
N ARG A 129 30.65 2.55 -10.48
CA ARG A 129 30.67 1.27 -11.21
C ARG A 129 29.51 1.12 -12.20
N LEU A 130 28.57 2.05 -12.21
CA LEU A 130 27.44 1.99 -13.11
C LEU A 130 27.97 1.98 -14.55
N PRO A 131 27.52 1.02 -15.38
CA PRO A 131 27.93 1.00 -16.77
C PRO A 131 27.50 2.31 -17.43
N ASN A 132 28.46 3.13 -17.82
CA ASN A 132 28.25 4.45 -18.42
C ASN A 132 27.53 4.39 -19.78
N THR A 133 27.22 3.21 -20.29
CA THR A 133 26.58 3.03 -21.59
C THR A 133 25.29 2.22 -21.43
N LEU A 134 24.15 2.84 -21.71
CA LEU A 134 22.86 2.13 -21.87
C LEU A 134 22.96 0.98 -22.89
N GLN A 135 23.95 1.02 -23.78
CA GLN A 135 24.30 -0.03 -24.73
C GLN A 135 24.78 -1.33 -24.07
N THR A 136 25.53 -1.27 -22.96
CA THR A 136 25.97 -2.49 -22.26
C THR A 136 24.81 -3.16 -21.51
N LEU A 137 23.89 -2.37 -20.94
CA LEU A 137 22.65 -2.87 -20.34
C LEU A 137 21.67 -3.45 -21.38
N LYS A 138 21.71 -2.94 -22.62
CA LYS A 138 20.99 -3.52 -23.77
C LYS A 138 21.64 -4.84 -24.22
N ALA A 139 22.97 -4.90 -24.28
CA ALA A 139 23.69 -6.12 -24.66
C ALA A 139 23.51 -7.26 -23.64
N SER A 140 23.32 -6.93 -22.36
CA SER A 140 22.98 -7.90 -21.31
C SER A 140 21.49 -8.23 -21.20
N HIS A 141 20.65 -7.73 -22.12
CA HIS A 141 19.18 -7.92 -22.11
C HIS A 141 18.47 -7.49 -20.82
N VAL A 142 19.12 -6.72 -19.94
CA VAL A 142 18.50 -6.16 -18.72
C VAL A 142 17.46 -5.09 -19.08
N LEU A 143 17.69 -4.35 -20.17
CA LEU A 143 16.69 -3.47 -20.78
C LEU A 143 16.04 -4.21 -21.95
N PRO A 144 14.78 -4.68 -21.83
CA PRO A 144 14.10 -5.46 -22.87
C PRO A 144 13.93 -4.78 -24.24
N ASP A 145 13.98 -3.46 -24.34
CA ASP A 145 13.66 -2.73 -25.58
C ASP A 145 14.66 -1.59 -25.87
N VAL A 146 15.04 -1.45 -27.14
CA VAL A 146 15.97 -0.41 -27.65
C VAL A 146 15.47 1.00 -27.32
N GLU A 147 14.15 1.18 -27.29
CA GLU A 147 13.48 2.44 -27.00
C GLU A 147 13.67 2.89 -25.54
N MET A 148 13.92 1.95 -24.62
CA MET A 148 14.25 2.28 -23.22
C MET A 148 15.67 2.81 -23.07
N SER A 149 16.54 2.53 -24.05
CA SER A 149 17.90 3.07 -24.13
C SER A 149 17.98 4.38 -24.92
N SER A 150 16.90 4.79 -25.59
CA SER A 150 16.87 6.02 -26.37
C SER A 150 16.33 7.20 -25.55
N PRO A 151 17.03 8.35 -25.48
CA PRO A 151 16.54 9.54 -24.77
C PRO A 151 15.38 10.25 -25.51
N THR A 152 15.07 9.82 -26.74
CA THR A 152 14.04 10.43 -27.61
C THR A 152 12.62 10.02 -27.23
N VAL A 153 12.47 8.92 -26.48
CA VAL A 153 11.16 8.38 -26.08
C VAL A 153 10.96 8.63 -24.58
N SER A 154 9.83 9.26 -24.23
CA SER A 154 9.46 9.42 -22.82
C SER A 154 9.23 8.05 -22.15
N ARG A 155 9.80 7.86 -20.96
CA ARG A 155 9.64 6.62 -20.18
C ARG A 155 8.18 6.30 -19.84
N SER A 156 7.32 7.31 -19.76
CA SER A 156 5.88 7.13 -19.54
C SER A 156 5.14 6.49 -20.72
N LEU A 157 5.68 6.60 -21.94
CA LEU A 157 5.09 6.05 -23.17
C LEU A 157 5.53 4.60 -23.44
N LEU A 158 6.55 4.10 -22.74
CA LEU A 158 7.10 2.76 -22.95
C LEU A 158 6.06 1.64 -22.82
N PRO A 159 5.16 1.63 -21.82
CA PRO A 159 4.13 0.59 -21.72
C PRO A 159 3.18 0.59 -22.92
N VAL A 160 2.86 1.78 -23.44
CA VAL A 160 1.95 1.96 -24.59
C VAL A 160 2.64 1.56 -25.89
N MET A 161 3.88 2.01 -26.10
CA MET A 161 4.68 1.62 -27.27
C MET A 161 4.91 0.12 -27.32
N ARG A 162 5.15 -0.52 -26.17
CA ARG A 162 5.29 -1.98 -26.09
C ARG A 162 4.00 -2.69 -26.51
N LYS A 163 2.85 -2.24 -26.02
CA LYS A 163 1.54 -2.77 -26.43
C LYS A 163 1.31 -2.61 -27.93
N LEU A 164 1.65 -1.45 -28.48
CA LEU A 164 1.50 -1.12 -29.90
C LEU A 164 2.45 -1.94 -30.79
N LYS A 165 3.70 -2.12 -30.37
CA LYS A 165 4.67 -2.99 -31.07
C LYS A 165 4.19 -4.44 -31.09
N TRP A 166 3.61 -4.92 -29.99
CA TRP A 166 3.00 -6.25 -29.92
C TRP A 166 1.71 -6.37 -30.73
N SER A 167 0.86 -5.34 -30.81
CA SER A 167 -0.30 -5.36 -31.70
C SER A 167 0.14 -5.37 -33.16
N ILE A 168 1.10 -4.53 -33.56
CA ILE A 168 1.64 -4.50 -34.93
C ILE A 168 2.28 -5.84 -35.32
N ARG A 169 3.06 -6.45 -34.42
CA ARG A 169 3.66 -7.77 -34.68
C ARG A 169 2.59 -8.85 -34.85
N ARG A 170 1.55 -8.85 -34.01
CA ARG A 170 0.40 -9.76 -34.14
C ARG A 170 -0.32 -9.55 -35.46
N ASP A 171 -0.58 -8.31 -35.85
CA ASP A 171 -1.27 -7.97 -37.11
C ASP A 171 -0.45 -8.37 -38.34
N SER A 172 0.87 -8.15 -38.30
CA SER A 172 1.78 -8.57 -39.37
C SER A 172 1.81 -10.09 -39.53
N LEU A 173 1.85 -10.83 -38.42
CA LEU A 173 1.77 -12.29 -38.42
C LEU A 173 0.40 -12.78 -38.93
N ALA A 174 -0.69 -12.17 -38.48
CA ALA A 174 -2.02 -12.50 -38.97
C ALA A 174 -2.14 -12.30 -40.49
N LYS A 175 -1.59 -11.19 -41.02
CA LYS A 175 -1.50 -10.94 -42.48
C LYS A 175 -0.66 -11.99 -43.19
N MET A 176 0.49 -12.39 -42.62
CA MET A 176 1.36 -13.41 -43.19
C MET A 176 0.70 -14.80 -43.21
N ILE A 177 -0.04 -15.17 -42.16
CA ILE A 177 -0.77 -16.44 -42.10
C ILE A 177 -1.91 -16.44 -43.12
N ARG A 178 -2.66 -15.33 -43.24
CA ARG A 178 -3.71 -15.18 -44.27
C ARG A 178 -3.14 -15.26 -45.68
N SER A 179 -1.99 -14.63 -45.96
CA SER A 179 -1.36 -14.69 -47.29
C SER A 179 -0.70 -16.05 -47.60
N LYS A 180 -0.05 -16.69 -46.63
CA LYS A 180 0.50 -18.06 -46.79
C LYS A 180 -0.60 -19.11 -46.92
N SER A 181 -1.73 -18.94 -46.24
CA SER A 181 -2.90 -19.82 -46.41
C SER A 181 -3.44 -19.80 -47.85
N HIS A 182 -3.18 -18.74 -48.62
CA HIS A 182 -3.48 -18.70 -50.06
C HIS A 182 -2.42 -19.41 -50.92
N MET A 183 -1.16 -19.48 -50.48
CA MET A 183 -0.05 -20.07 -51.25
C MET A 183 0.08 -21.59 -51.12
N TYR A 184 -0.36 -22.20 -50.01
CA TYR A 184 -0.29 -23.67 -49.85
C TYR A 184 -1.38 -24.44 -50.64
N LEU A 185 -2.09 -23.79 -51.56
CA LEU A 185 -3.10 -24.41 -52.43
C LEU A 185 -2.64 -24.66 -53.88
N THR A 186 -1.39 -24.33 -54.23
CA THR A 186 -0.81 -24.66 -55.55
C THR A 186 0.13 -25.86 -55.51
N GLY A 187 -0.07 -26.79 -54.56
CA GLY A 187 0.65 -28.05 -54.46
C GLY A 187 -0.29 -29.24 -54.67
N LYS A 188 -0.40 -29.68 -55.92
CA LYS A 188 -0.92 -30.98 -56.41
C LYS A 188 -2.04 -31.66 -55.60
N GLY A 189 -3.24 -31.58 -56.17
CA GLY A 189 -4.14 -32.73 -56.27
C GLY A 189 -5.09 -32.93 -55.10
N ASP A 190 -6.07 -32.03 -54.94
CA ASP A 190 -7.44 -32.50 -54.80
C ASP A 190 -8.43 -31.40 -55.17
N GLN A 191 -9.46 -31.76 -55.91
CA GLN A 191 -10.48 -30.85 -56.43
C GLN A 191 -11.45 -30.47 -55.30
N SER A 192 -11.10 -29.48 -54.49
CA SER A 192 -12.07 -28.83 -53.60
C SER A 192 -11.84 -27.32 -53.58
N PRO A 193 -12.81 -26.49 -54.01
CA PRO A 193 -12.58 -25.09 -54.32
C PRO A 193 -12.77 -24.22 -53.07
N GLY A 194 -11.94 -24.37 -52.04
CA GLY A 194 -12.15 -23.58 -50.83
C GLY A 194 -11.01 -23.65 -49.83
N GLY A 195 -9.99 -22.80 -50.02
CA GLY A 195 -8.98 -22.56 -49.00
C GLY A 195 -9.59 -22.08 -47.68
N ILE A 196 -8.83 -22.16 -46.59
CA ILE A 196 -9.24 -21.72 -45.24
C ILE A 196 -9.87 -20.32 -45.25
N ALA A 197 -9.43 -19.42 -46.13
CA ALA A 197 -10.05 -18.11 -46.36
C ALA A 197 -11.50 -18.20 -46.84
N ARG A 198 -11.78 -19.06 -47.83
CA ARG A 198 -13.13 -19.34 -48.35
C ARG A 198 -13.99 -20.12 -47.33
N TRP A 199 -13.39 -21.03 -46.56
CA TRP A 199 -14.09 -21.73 -45.47
C TRP A 199 -14.52 -20.77 -44.33
N ILE A 200 -13.70 -19.75 -44.04
CA ILE A 200 -14.05 -18.70 -43.08
C ILE A 200 -15.12 -17.76 -43.65
N GLU A 201 -15.08 -17.47 -44.96
CA GLU A 201 -16.04 -16.60 -45.66
C GLU A 201 -17.40 -17.27 -45.89
N ASP A 202 -17.45 -18.55 -46.24
CA ASP A 202 -18.69 -19.29 -46.53
C ASP A 202 -19.53 -19.61 -45.26
N ARG A 203 -18.93 -19.54 -44.06
CA ARG A 203 -19.64 -19.73 -42.77
C ARG A 203 -20.02 -18.43 -42.06
N THR A 204 -19.93 -17.29 -42.75
CA THR A 204 -20.11 -15.95 -42.15
C THR A 204 -21.50 -15.58 -41.62
N PRO A 205 -22.65 -16.23 -41.94
CA PRO A 205 -23.91 -15.80 -41.31
C PRO A 205 -24.09 -16.34 -39.87
N ILE A 206 -23.35 -17.37 -39.44
CA ILE A 206 -23.58 -18.05 -38.15
C ILE A 206 -22.73 -17.48 -37.00
N LEU A 207 -21.68 -16.69 -37.30
CA LEU A 207 -20.68 -16.25 -36.29
C LEU A 207 -20.47 -14.73 -36.25
N ALA A 208 -21.39 -13.95 -36.82
CA ALA A 208 -21.27 -12.48 -36.91
C ALA A 208 -21.34 -11.73 -35.55
N GLY A 209 -21.59 -12.44 -34.44
CA GLY A 209 -21.75 -11.86 -33.11
C GLY A 209 -20.63 -12.14 -32.10
N GLU A 210 -19.70 -13.06 -32.37
CA GLU A 210 -18.71 -13.49 -31.36
C GLU A 210 -17.28 -13.01 -31.63
N CYS A 211 -16.57 -12.65 -30.56
CA CYS A 211 -15.23 -12.07 -30.58
C CYS A 211 -14.23 -12.93 -31.36
N GLU A 212 -13.33 -12.26 -32.11
CA GLU A 212 -12.29 -12.86 -32.96
C GLU A 212 -11.43 -13.95 -32.29
N ARG A 213 -11.33 -13.95 -30.94
CA ARG A 213 -10.68 -15.01 -30.14
C ARG A 213 -11.36 -16.38 -30.28
N VAL A 214 -12.69 -16.43 -30.35
CA VAL A 214 -13.43 -17.70 -30.52
C VAL A 214 -13.21 -18.25 -31.93
N ARG A 215 -13.07 -17.39 -32.93
CA ARG A 215 -12.83 -17.78 -34.34
C ARG A 215 -11.47 -18.46 -34.55
N LEU A 216 -10.47 -18.14 -33.74
CA LEU A 216 -9.12 -18.71 -33.84
C LEU A 216 -8.96 -20.03 -33.07
N ALA A 217 -9.81 -20.30 -32.07
CA ALA A 217 -9.78 -21.51 -31.24
C ALA A 217 -10.31 -22.78 -31.95
N VAL A 218 -11.07 -22.62 -33.05
CA VAL A 218 -11.79 -23.72 -33.72
C VAL A 218 -10.90 -24.47 -34.75
N CYS A 219 -9.73 -23.93 -35.13
CA CYS A 219 -8.80 -24.63 -36.01
C CYS A 219 -7.78 -25.48 -35.21
N PRO A 220 -7.73 -26.82 -35.38
CA PRO A 220 -6.90 -27.70 -34.57
C PRO A 220 -5.38 -27.44 -34.68
N ALA A 221 -4.91 -26.89 -35.81
CA ALA A 221 -3.51 -26.50 -36.00
C ALA A 221 -3.16 -25.12 -35.41
N VAL A 222 -4.15 -24.22 -35.32
CA VAL A 222 -3.97 -22.86 -34.79
C VAL A 222 -4.07 -22.86 -33.25
N LYS A 223 -4.89 -23.75 -32.68
CA LYS A 223 -5.01 -23.93 -31.23
C LYS A 223 -3.68 -24.22 -30.54
N LYS A 224 -2.84 -25.10 -31.09
CA LYS A 224 -1.50 -25.39 -30.54
C LYS A 224 -0.56 -24.18 -30.55
N MET A 225 -0.72 -23.30 -31.54
CA MET A 225 0.11 -22.11 -31.68
C MET A 225 -0.38 -21.00 -30.75
N VAL A 226 -1.70 -20.80 -30.66
CA VAL A 226 -2.33 -19.82 -29.76
C VAL A 226 -2.10 -20.21 -28.29
N ASP A 227 -2.31 -21.49 -27.92
CA ASP A 227 -2.04 -21.99 -26.57
C ASP A 227 -0.58 -21.74 -26.16
N LEU A 228 0.38 -21.96 -27.07
CA LEU A 228 1.80 -21.73 -26.80
C LEU A 228 2.14 -20.25 -26.57
N PHE A 229 1.40 -19.32 -27.19
CA PHE A 229 1.60 -17.88 -26.98
C PHE A 229 0.81 -17.31 -25.79
N GLU A 230 -0.34 -17.88 -25.45
CA GLU A 230 -1.09 -17.50 -24.24
C GLU A 230 -0.33 -17.91 -22.97
N HIS A 231 0.28 -19.10 -22.95
CA HIS A 231 1.10 -19.56 -21.83
C HIS A 231 2.43 -18.79 -21.67
N MET A 232 2.93 -18.09 -22.71
CA MET A 232 4.10 -17.21 -22.59
C MET A 232 3.77 -15.79 -22.12
N GLY A 233 2.49 -15.44 -21.99
CA GLY A 233 2.03 -14.14 -21.50
C GLY A 233 1.63 -14.12 -20.02
N GLU A 234 1.45 -15.29 -19.41
CA GLU A 234 0.97 -15.45 -18.03
C GLU A 234 2.08 -15.60 -16.97
N ASP A 235 3.34 -15.73 -17.38
CA ASP A 235 4.50 -15.64 -16.47
C ASP A 235 4.83 -14.16 -16.15
N ASN A 236 3.99 -13.53 -15.32
CA ASN A 236 4.30 -12.32 -14.54
C ASN A 236 3.60 -12.37 -13.18
#